data_AF-A0A965AQ86-F1
#
_entry.id   AF-A0A965AQ86-F1
#
_cell.length_a   1.000
_cell.length_b   1.000
_cell.length_c   1.000
_cell.angle_alpha   90.00
_cell.angle_beta   90.00
_cell.angle_gamma   90.00
#
_symmetry.space_group_name_H-M   'P 1'
#
loop_
_entity.id
_entity.type
_entity.pdbx_description
1 polymer ?
#
loop_
_entity_poly.entity_id
_entity_poly.type
_entity_poly.pdbx_seq_one_letter_code
_entity_poly.pdbx_strand_id
1 'polypeptide(L)' 'MTDKPFTRIGTPTSDTERFRMRGRDVLTEILGEKSFSETFYLLVTGNELPEEYARTFDACMVILMDHGITPTALVARMVH' A
#
# COMPACT_ATOMS: atom_id res chain seq x y z
N MET A 1 1.00 32.74 1.11
CA MET A 1 1.78 31.52 1.41
C MET A 1 1.06 30.37 0.76
N THR A 2 1.63 29.78 -0.29
CA THR A 2 1.04 28.64 -0.97
C THR A 2 1.02 27.48 0.01
N ASP A 3 -0.15 26.87 0.20
CA ASP A 3 -0.32 25.74 1.11
C ASP A 3 0.64 24.62 0.68
N LYS A 4 1.51 24.18 1.58
CA LYS A 4 2.49 23.14 1.23
C LYS A 4 1.73 21.83 1.02
N PRO A 5 2.07 21.03 -0.01
CA PRO A 5 1.42 19.74 -0.22
C PRO A 5 1.62 18.87 1.03
N PHE A 6 0.52 18.31 1.55
CA PHE A 6 0.53 17.41 2.70
C PHE A 6 0.03 16.02 2.31
N THR A 7 0.43 15.02 3.09
CA THR A 7 -0.03 13.63 2.93
C THR A 7 -0.36 13.04 4.30
N ARG A 8 -1.32 12.11 4.32
CA ARG A 8 -1.62 11.29 5.50
C ARG A 8 -1.20 9.83 5.32
N ILE A 9 -0.61 9.48 4.18
CA ILE A 9 -0.30 8.09 3.80
C ILE A 9 1.16 7.77 4.10
N GLY A 10 2.09 8.61 3.63
CA GLY A 10 3.53 8.37 3.77
C GLY A 10 4.23 9.53 4.44
N THR A 11 5.55 9.40 4.58
CA THR A 11 6.37 10.53 5.06
C THR A 11 6.51 11.57 3.94
N PRO A 12 6.32 12.88 4.23
CA PRO A 12 6.54 13.92 3.23
C PRO A 12 8.02 13.96 2.82
N THR A 13 8.31 14.40 1.59
CA THR A 13 9.68 14.50 1.06
C THR A 13 10.59 15.43 1.87
N SER A 14 10.02 16.31 2.69
CA SER A 14 10.76 17.19 3.59
C SER A 14 11.25 16.52 4.89
N ASP A 15 10.74 15.33 5.22
CA ASP A 15 11.12 14.58 6.42
C ASP A 15 11.82 13.29 5.97
N THR A 16 13.16 13.31 5.99
CA THR A 16 14.01 12.19 5.56
C THR A 16 14.52 11.34 6.72
N GLU A 17 14.28 11.78 7.96
CA GLU A 17 14.77 11.08 9.16
C GLU A 17 13.81 9.99 9.62
N ARG A 18 12.54 10.05 9.19
CA ARG A 18 11.48 9.15 9.62
C ARG A 18 10.92 8.40 8.43
N PHE A 19 10.74 7.10 8.55
CA PHE A 19 10.04 6.31 7.54
C PHE A 19 8.72 5.84 8.10
N ARG A 20 7.65 6.52 7.72
CA ARG A 20 6.29 6.29 8.23
C ARG A 20 5.28 5.93 7.16
N MET A 21 4.37 5.04 7.53
CA MET A 21 3.14 4.70 6.81
C MET A 21 1.94 4.95 7.71
N ARG A 22 1.00 5.81 7.28
CA ARG A 22 -0.20 6.19 8.04
C ARG A 22 0.11 6.63 9.48
N GLY A 23 1.24 7.34 9.65
CA GLY A 23 1.71 7.84 10.94
C GLY A 23 2.48 6.82 11.80
N ARG A 24 2.58 5.55 11.39
CA ARG A 24 3.33 4.49 12.08
C ARG A 24 4.74 4.36 11.53
N ASP A 25 5.71 4.12 12.40
CA ASP A 25 7.09 3.83 12.02
C ASP A 25 7.19 2.48 11.33
N VAL A 26 7.70 2.47 10.09
CA VAL A 26 7.68 1.26 9.27
C VAL A 26 8.64 0.21 9.79
N LEU A 27 9.79 0.62 10.31
CA LEU A 27 10.85 -0.30 10.70
C LEU A 27 10.53 -1.04 12.01
N THR A 28 9.68 -0.44 12.85
CA THR A 28 9.37 -0.98 14.18
C THR A 28 7.92 -1.41 14.37
N GLU A 29 6.97 -0.87 13.59
CA GLU A 29 5.53 -1.15 13.78
C GLU A 29 4.85 -1.86 12.59
N ILE A 30 5.53 -1.98 11.45
CA ILE A 30 4.95 -2.55 10.22
C ILE A 30 5.75 -3.74 9.74
N LEU A 31 7.06 -3.56 9.54
CA LEU A 31 7.91 -4.60 8.98
C LEU A 31 8.03 -5.79 9.94
N GLY A 32 7.68 -6.98 9.47
CA GLY A 32 7.66 -8.20 10.29
C GLY A 32 6.39 -8.38 11.12
N GLU A 33 5.64 -7.31 11.36
CA GLU A 33 4.40 -7.30 12.15
C GLU A 33 3.14 -7.40 11.29
N LYS A 34 3.18 -6.89 10.05
CA LYS A 34 2.04 -6.91 9.11
C LYS A 34 2.41 -7.58 7.80
N SER A 35 1.47 -8.34 7.26
CA SER A 35 1.52 -8.86 5.90
C SER A 35 1.37 -7.74 4.87
N PHE A 36 1.68 -8.06 3.60
CA PHE A 36 1.45 -7.16 2.48
C PHE A 36 -0.01 -6.70 2.38
N SER A 37 -0.95 -7.65 2.50
CA SER A 37 -2.39 -7.42 2.39
C SER A 37 -2.91 -6.50 3.50
N GLU A 38 -2.49 -6.71 4.75
CA GLU A 38 -2.84 -5.84 5.89
C GLU A 38 -2.26 -4.43 5.72
N THR A 39 -0.99 -4.33 5.32
CA THR A 39 -0.32 -3.05 5.09
C THR A 39 -0.98 -2.27 3.94
N PHE A 40 -1.34 -2.96 2.85
CA PHE A 40 -2.05 -2.36 1.73
C PHE A 40 -3.42 -1.83 2.16
N TYR A 41 -4.20 -2.62 2.90
CA TYR A 41 -5.49 -2.20 3.43
C TYR A 41 -5.36 -0.96 4.34
N LEU A 42 -4.36 -0.95 5.22
CA LEU A 42 -4.04 0.20 6.08
C LEU A 42 -3.69 1.45 5.26
N LEU A 43 -2.83 1.32 4.24
CA LEU A 43 -2.41 2.45 3.41
C LEU A 43 -3.58 3.05 2.63
N VAL A 44 -4.47 2.23 2.09
CA VAL A 44 -5.61 2.68 1.29
C VAL A 44 -6.72 3.25 2.18
N THR A 45 -7.10 2.54 3.23
CA THR A 45 -8.29 2.87 4.04
C THR A 45 -7.97 3.73 5.26
N GLY A 46 -6.75 3.64 5.79
CA GLY A 46 -6.36 4.22 7.07
C GLY A 46 -6.78 3.38 8.30
N ASN A 47 -7.38 2.20 8.10
CA ASN A 47 -7.83 1.30 9.16
C ASN A 47 -7.11 -0.04 9.10
N GLU A 48 -7.12 -0.78 10.20
CA GLU A 48 -6.64 -2.16 10.22
C GLU A 48 -7.58 -3.08 9.44
N LEU A 49 -7.00 -4.08 8.76
CA LEU A 49 -7.78 -5.10 8.07
C LEU A 49 -8.47 -5.99 9.12
N PRO A 50 -9.81 -6.10 9.13
CA PRO A 50 -10.47 -6.98 10.08
C PRO A 50 -10.11 -8.44 9.81
N GLU A 51 -9.85 -9.18 10.88
CA GLU A 51 -9.35 -10.56 10.82
C GLU A 51 -10.31 -11.49 10.05
N GLU A 52 -11.62 -11.25 10.18
CA GLU A 52 -12.65 -12.01 9.47
C GLU A 52 -12.61 -11.83 7.95
N TYR A 53 -12.04 -10.73 7.45
CA TYR A 53 -11.91 -10.46 6.02
C TYR A 53 -10.49 -10.73 5.49
N ALA A 54 -9.52 -10.97 6.37
CA ALA A 54 -8.11 -11.06 6.01
C ALA A 54 -7.84 -12.10 4.90
N ARG A 55 -8.39 -13.31 5.05
CA ARG A 55 -8.22 -14.40 4.08
C ARG A 55 -8.83 -14.08 2.71
N THR A 56 -10.02 -13.48 2.69
CA THR A 56 -10.70 -13.12 1.44
C THR A 56 -9.98 -11.97 0.75
N PHE A 57 -9.54 -10.98 1.51
CA PHE A 57 -8.78 -9.84 1.00
C PHE A 57 -7.45 -10.29 0.40
N ASP A 58 -6.72 -11.18 1.08
CA ASP A 58 -5.48 -11.75 0.57
C ASP A 58 -5.68 -12.53 -0.74
N ALA A 59 -6.73 -13.35 -0.83
CA ALA A 59 -7.09 -14.03 -2.07
C ALA A 59 -7.34 -13.05 -3.24
N CYS A 60 -8.00 -11.92 -2.98
CA CYS A 60 -8.15 -10.86 -3.97
C CYS A 60 -6.81 -10.27 -4.40
N MET A 61 -5.90 -9.98 -3.46
CA MET A 61 -4.57 -9.44 -3.78
C MET A 61 -3.77 -10.42 -4.65
N VAL A 62 -3.83 -11.72 -4.36
CA VAL A 62 -3.18 -12.78 -5.14
C VAL A 62 -3.73 -12.84 -6.58
N ILE A 63 -5.05 -12.84 -6.75
CA ILE A 63 -5.69 -12.87 -8.08
C ILE A 63 -5.38 -11.58 -8.87
N LEU A 64 -5.33 -10.43 -8.19
CA LEU A 64 -4.99 -9.17 -8.86
C LEU A 64 -3.54 -9.12 -9.31
N MET A 65 -2.64 -9.80 -8.59
CA MET A 65 -1.22 -9.86 -8.94
C MET A 65 -1.01 -10.45 -10.34
N ASP A 66 -1.80 -11.45 -10.72
CA ASP A 66 -1.94 -11.89 -12.11
C ASP A 66 -3.31 -12.54 -12.34
N HIS A 67 -4.06 -11.99 -13.30
CA HIS A 67 -5.35 -12.51 -13.74
C HIS A 67 -5.37 -12.79 -15.25
N GLY A 68 -4.19 -12.94 -15.86
CA GLY A 68 -4.02 -13.28 -17.26
C GLY A 68 -3.86 -12.08 -18.18
N ILE A 69 -3.83 -12.37 -19.49
CA ILE A 69 -3.53 -11.39 -20.54
C ILE A 69 -4.76 -10.51 -20.80
N THR A 70 -4.84 -9.39 -20.10
CA THR A 70 -5.79 -8.32 -20.41
C THR A 70 -5.24 -7.41 -21.51
N PRO A 71 -6.11 -6.71 -22.28
CA PRO A 71 -5.66 -5.77 -23.30
C PRO A 71 -4.70 -4.69 -22.76
N THR A 72 -4.93 -4.21 -21.53
CA THR A 72 -4.04 -3.24 -20.87
C THR A 72 -2.68 -3.84 -20.50
N ALA A 73 -2.64 -5.09 -20.04
CA ALA A 73 -1.38 -5.78 -19.74
C ALA A 73 -0.54 -6.02 -21.01
N LEU A 74 -1.17 -6.26 -22.16
CA LEU A 74 -0.46 -6.31 -23.46
C LEU A 74 0.13 -4.97 -23.84
N VAL A 75 -0.65 -3.89 -23.76
CA VAL A 75 -0.19 -2.54 -24.10
C VAL A 75 1.02 -2.15 -23.24
N ALA A 76 0.99 -2.40 -21.94
CA ALA A 76 2.11 -2.11 -21.04
C ALA A 76 3.42 -2.78 -21.48
N ARG A 77 3.37 -3.99 -22.05
CA ARG A 77 4.54 -4.72 -22.57
C ARG A 77 5.08 -4.16 -23.89
N MET A 78 4.25 -3.46 -24.64
CA MET A 78 4.62 -2.83 -25.92
C MET A 78 5.23 -1.44 -25.72
N VAL A 79 5.24 -0.91 -24.49
CA VAL A 79 5.97 0.32 -24.18
C VAL A 79 7.44 -0.04 -24.04
N HIS A 80 8.27 0.48 -24.95
CA HIS A 80 9.72 0.34 -24.99
C HIS A 80 10.35 1.73 -25.05
#